data_AF-A0A843MD50-F1
#
_entry.id   AF-A0A843MD50-F1
#
_cell.length_a   1.000
_cell.length_b   1.000
_cell.length_c   1.000
_cell.angle_alpha   90.00
_cell.angle_beta   90.00
_cell.angle_gamma   90.00
#
_symmetry.space_group_name_H-M   'P 1'
#
loop_
_entity.id
_entity.type
_entity.pdbx_description
1 polymer ?
#
loop_
_entity_poly.entity_id
_entity_poly.type
_entity_poly.pdbx_seq_one_letter_code
_entity_poly.pdbx_strand_id
1 'polypeptide(L)'
;MEPLFCPEGPAVLIERSLRVLVIADPHFGVEADLHRKGLHFESRSRLRLERLVSIIDKTDPDCLVVLGDLKHMIPYVTRQEKVEMPQILREIRRKTEFRLAPGNHDTGLDIYLKEGELLPATGAVIDGTGYFHGHTIPDESLFGHLIVCGHHHPVVNIYDEVGCALRGTPGYLLSELDISHWTKKDPASFSDPTRVLLVPAFYEFAGGMDVRIIPGNRISPVAGAIKTETAEVFLKDGTYVGRFDELLPDPAEDA
;
A
#
# COMPACT_ATOMS: atom_id res chain seq x y z
N MET A 1 7.26 13.92 -11.23
CA MET A 1 6.36 14.20 -10.10
C MET A 1 6.80 13.32 -8.94
N GLU A 2 6.90 13.91 -7.77
CA GLU A 2 7.37 13.27 -6.54
C GLU A 2 6.19 13.05 -5.59
N PRO A 3 6.03 11.85 -5.00
CA PRO A 3 4.99 11.58 -4.01
C PRO A 3 5.23 12.39 -2.72
N LEU A 4 4.15 12.92 -2.11
CA LEU A 4 4.22 13.62 -0.83
C LEU A 4 3.82 12.67 0.31
N PHE A 5 4.75 12.35 1.20
CA PHE A 5 4.51 11.44 2.32
C PHE A 5 3.86 12.17 3.50
N CYS A 6 2.83 11.56 4.09
CA CYS A 6 2.12 12.12 5.24
C CYS A 6 2.75 11.60 6.56
N PRO A 7 3.34 12.45 7.42
CA PRO A 7 3.99 12.01 8.66
C PRO A 7 3.08 11.26 9.64
N GLU A 8 1.79 11.59 9.65
CA GLU A 8 0.77 10.90 10.46
C GLU A 8 0.32 9.56 9.87
N GLY A 9 0.92 9.19 8.74
CA GLY A 9 0.62 8.01 7.95
C GLY A 9 0.99 6.65 8.60
N PRO A 10 1.13 5.61 7.77
CA PRO A 10 1.60 5.72 6.38
C PRO A 10 0.50 6.10 5.38
N ALA A 11 0.69 7.20 4.67
CA ALA A 11 -0.18 7.66 3.59
C ALA A 11 0.64 8.51 2.62
N VAL A 12 0.25 8.51 1.35
CA VAL A 12 0.94 9.29 0.30
C VAL A 12 -0.06 10.11 -0.49
N LEU A 13 0.25 11.38 -0.71
CA LEU A 13 -0.52 12.28 -1.54
C LEU A 13 0.17 12.41 -2.91
N ILE A 14 -0.58 12.09 -3.96
CA ILE A 14 -0.16 12.22 -5.35
C ILE A 14 -0.86 13.45 -5.92
N GLU A 15 -0.09 14.50 -6.22
CA GLU A 15 -0.62 15.78 -6.67
C GLU A 15 -0.26 16.04 -8.14
N ARG A 16 -1.30 16.13 -8.98
CA ARG A 16 -1.23 16.48 -10.41
C ARG A 16 -2.31 17.51 -10.72
N SER A 17 -3.22 17.22 -11.65
CA SER A 17 -4.45 18.01 -11.80
C SER A 17 -5.48 17.65 -10.71
N LEU A 18 -5.40 16.42 -10.20
CA LEU A 18 -6.10 15.93 -9.02
C LEU A 18 -5.11 15.68 -7.87
N ARG A 19 -5.61 15.82 -6.64
CA ARG A 19 -4.95 15.52 -5.38
C ARG A 19 -5.50 14.19 -4.88
N VAL A 20 -4.74 13.11 -5.09
CA VAL A 20 -5.17 11.76 -4.74
C VAL A 20 -4.43 11.30 -3.48
N LEU A 21 -5.16 11.17 -2.37
CA LEU A 21 -4.63 10.57 -1.15
C LEU A 21 -4.69 9.06 -1.26
N VAL A 22 -3.63 8.38 -0.82
CA VAL A 22 -3.51 6.92 -0.91
C VAL A 22 -3.10 6.32 0.43
N ILE A 23 -3.80 5.26 0.82
CA ILE A 23 -3.38 4.34 1.90
C ILE A 23 -3.47 2.90 1.39
N ALA A 24 -2.76 1.99 2.04
CA ALA A 24 -2.80 0.56 1.73
C ALA A 24 -3.16 -0.25 2.96
N ASP A 25 -3.82 -1.39 2.78
CA ASP A 25 -3.95 -2.45 3.81
C ASP A 25 -4.40 -1.97 5.22
N PRO A 26 -5.53 -1.23 5.36
CA PRO A 26 -5.98 -0.76 6.67
C PRO A 26 -6.60 -1.86 7.55
N HIS A 27 -7.01 -3.00 6.97
CA HIS A 27 -7.51 -4.19 7.69
C HIS A 27 -8.51 -3.88 8.80
N PHE A 28 -9.54 -3.09 8.51
CA PHE A 28 -10.62 -2.88 9.47
C PHE A 28 -11.30 -4.21 9.82
N GLY A 29 -11.56 -4.43 11.12
CA GLY A 29 -12.16 -5.68 11.60
C GLY A 29 -11.18 -6.80 11.95
N VAL A 30 -9.86 -6.58 11.84
CA VAL A 30 -8.81 -7.55 12.19
C VAL A 30 -8.91 -8.07 13.63
N GLU A 31 -9.43 -7.25 14.55
CA GLU A 31 -9.56 -7.60 15.96
C GLU A 31 -10.50 -8.81 16.18
N ALA A 32 -11.50 -9.02 15.31
CA ALA A 32 -12.34 -10.21 15.37
C ALA A 32 -11.54 -11.50 15.11
N ASP A 33 -10.54 -11.48 14.24
CA ASP A 33 -9.68 -12.64 13.98
C ASP A 33 -8.67 -12.85 15.12
N LEU A 34 -8.06 -11.78 15.60
CA LEU A 34 -7.16 -11.82 16.77
C LEU A 34 -7.87 -12.40 18.00
N HIS A 35 -9.12 -11.98 18.25
CA HIS A 35 -9.93 -12.52 19.33
C HIS A 35 -10.16 -14.04 19.18
N ARG A 36 -10.38 -14.53 17.95
CA ARG A 36 -10.50 -15.99 17.70
C ARG A 36 -9.20 -16.75 17.93
N LYS A 37 -8.06 -16.07 17.83
CA LYS A 37 -6.72 -16.59 18.11
C LYS A 37 -6.29 -16.44 19.58
N GLY A 38 -7.20 -15.98 20.46
CA GLY A 38 -6.95 -15.83 21.90
C GLY A 38 -6.30 -14.51 22.30
N LEU A 39 -6.21 -13.56 21.37
CA LEU A 39 -5.69 -12.22 21.62
C LEU A 39 -6.86 -11.23 21.77
N HIS A 40 -7.16 -10.86 23.01
CA HIS A 40 -8.30 -10.02 23.35
C HIS A 40 -7.88 -8.55 23.47
N PHE A 41 -8.12 -7.77 22.43
CA PHE A 41 -7.92 -6.33 22.42
C PHE A 41 -9.23 -5.60 22.11
N GLU A 42 -9.36 -4.36 22.58
CA GLU A 42 -10.44 -3.47 22.13
C GLU A 42 -10.28 -3.16 20.64
N SER A 43 -11.41 -3.07 19.91
CA SER A 43 -11.41 -2.68 18.49
C SER A 43 -10.76 -1.31 18.33
N ARG A 44 -9.73 -1.23 17.48
CA ARG A 44 -9.05 0.03 17.16
C ARG A 44 -9.52 0.61 15.82
N SER A 45 -10.52 0.01 15.17
CA SER A 45 -11.14 0.53 13.94
C SER A 45 -11.50 2.01 14.05
N ARG A 46 -12.03 2.45 15.20
CA ARG A 46 -12.36 3.87 15.43
C ARG A 46 -11.12 4.77 15.39
N LEU A 47 -10.06 4.42 16.14
CA LEU A 47 -8.82 5.19 16.18
C LEU A 47 -8.15 5.25 14.80
N ARG A 48 -8.20 4.13 14.06
CA ARG A 48 -7.69 4.04 12.69
C ARG A 48 -8.47 4.93 11.73
N LEU A 49 -9.79 4.95 11.83
CA LEU A 49 -10.65 5.86 11.07
C LEU A 49 -10.38 7.33 11.43
N GLU A 50 -10.28 7.66 12.72
CA GLU A 50 -9.97 9.01 13.19
C GLU A 50 -8.63 9.50 12.65
N ARG A 51 -7.61 8.63 12.62
CA ARG A 51 -6.31 8.94 11.99
C ARG A 51 -6.45 9.19 10.49
N LEU A 52 -7.17 8.34 9.77
CA LEU A 52 -7.42 8.54 8.32
C LEU A 52 -8.16 9.85 8.05
N VAL A 53 -9.23 10.14 8.81
CA VAL A 53 -9.97 11.40 8.69
C VAL A 53 -9.09 12.60 8.99
N SER A 54 -8.22 12.53 10.00
CA SER A 54 -7.26 13.60 10.27
C SER A 54 -6.28 13.83 9.12
N ILE A 55 -5.87 12.78 8.39
CA ILE A 55 -4.99 12.93 7.22
C ILE A 55 -5.78 13.55 6.05
N ILE A 56 -7.03 13.11 5.82
CA ILE A 56 -7.91 13.70 4.81
C ILE A 56 -8.15 15.18 5.10
N ASP A 57 -8.45 15.55 6.35
CA ASP A 57 -8.71 16.94 6.73
C ASP A 57 -7.47 17.85 6.57
N LYS A 58 -6.26 17.30 6.73
CA LYS A 58 -5.00 18.05 6.55
C LYS A 58 -4.59 18.15 5.09
N THR A 59 -4.83 17.10 4.32
CA THR A 59 -4.40 17.02 2.93
C THR A 59 -5.46 17.55 1.96
N ASP A 60 -6.74 17.62 2.34
CA ASP A 60 -7.87 18.07 1.52
C ASP A 60 -7.86 17.46 0.09
N PRO A 61 -7.84 16.13 -0.05
CA PRO A 61 -7.72 15.48 -1.34
C PRO A 61 -9.04 15.54 -2.12
N ASP A 62 -8.95 15.50 -3.45
CA ASP A 62 -10.12 15.33 -4.32
C ASP A 62 -10.68 13.91 -4.20
N CYS A 63 -9.80 12.93 -3.98
CA CYS A 63 -10.15 11.52 -3.87
C CYS A 63 -9.22 10.77 -2.90
N LEU A 64 -9.79 9.84 -2.12
CA LEU A 64 -9.05 8.80 -1.42
C LEU A 64 -9.08 7.50 -2.24
N VAL A 65 -7.91 6.94 -2.51
CA VAL A 65 -7.75 5.58 -3.04
C VAL A 65 -7.22 4.67 -1.92
N VAL A 66 -7.94 3.60 -1.61
CA VAL A 66 -7.45 2.53 -0.74
C VAL A 66 -6.90 1.39 -1.61
N LEU A 67 -5.64 1.04 -1.40
CA LEU A 67 -4.94 -0.04 -2.10
C LEU A 67 -5.20 -1.38 -1.41
N GLY A 68 -6.46 -1.80 -1.46
CA GLY A 68 -6.93 -3.11 -1.06
C GLY A 68 -6.85 -3.40 0.42
N ASP A 69 -7.30 -4.59 0.77
CA ASP A 69 -7.37 -5.12 2.12
C ASP A 69 -8.02 -4.14 3.11
N LEU A 70 -9.10 -3.50 2.63
CA LEU A 70 -9.91 -2.56 3.41
C LEU A 70 -10.47 -3.24 4.65
N LYS A 71 -10.95 -4.48 4.48
CA LYS A 71 -11.36 -5.38 5.57
C LYS A 71 -10.42 -6.57 5.70
N HIS A 72 -10.49 -7.26 6.83
CA HIS A 72 -9.49 -8.27 7.17
C HIS A 72 -9.94 -9.71 6.89
N MET A 73 -11.18 -10.09 7.20
CA MET A 73 -11.49 -11.52 7.25
C MET A 73 -11.80 -12.15 5.90
N ILE A 74 -11.23 -13.34 5.68
CA ILE A 74 -11.56 -14.24 4.55
C ILE A 74 -11.91 -15.64 5.08
N PRO A 75 -12.79 -16.41 4.40
CA PRO A 75 -13.51 -16.08 3.17
C PRO A 75 -14.85 -15.34 3.40
N TYR A 76 -15.16 -14.92 4.63
CA TYR A 76 -16.46 -14.34 4.98
C TYR A 76 -16.32 -13.00 5.72
N VAL A 77 -17.40 -12.21 5.72
CA VAL A 77 -17.49 -10.96 6.47
C VAL A 77 -17.98 -11.23 7.89
N THR A 78 -17.21 -10.82 8.90
CA THR A 78 -17.52 -10.96 10.32
C THR A 78 -18.68 -10.07 10.77
N ARG A 79 -19.22 -10.34 11.97
CA ARG A 79 -20.21 -9.45 12.58
C ARG A 79 -19.65 -8.04 12.83
N GLN A 80 -18.37 -7.92 13.22
CA GLN A 80 -17.71 -6.64 13.43
C GLN A 80 -17.67 -5.85 12.12
N GLU A 81 -17.14 -6.44 11.05
CA GLU A 81 -17.05 -5.78 9.73
C GLU A 81 -18.44 -5.40 9.20
N LYS A 82 -19.46 -6.26 9.35
CA LYS A 82 -20.84 -5.94 8.94
C LYS A 82 -21.39 -4.69 9.63
N VAL A 83 -21.00 -4.45 10.89
CA VAL A 83 -21.46 -3.29 11.67
C VAL A 83 -20.60 -2.05 11.39
N GLU A 84 -19.28 -2.22 11.30
CA GLU A 84 -18.32 -1.11 11.20
C GLU A 84 -18.16 -0.59 9.76
N MET A 85 -18.13 -1.46 8.74
CA MET A 85 -17.87 -1.06 7.34
C MET A 85 -18.83 0.03 6.82
N PRO A 86 -20.16 -0.08 7.02
CA PRO A 86 -21.09 0.97 6.57
C PRO A 86 -20.89 2.31 7.28
N GLN A 87 -20.29 2.34 8.47
CA GLN A 87 -20.01 3.56 9.22
C GLN A 87 -18.69 4.17 8.72
N ILE A 88 -17.63 3.36 8.60
CA ILE A 88 -16.33 3.75 8.09
C ILE A 88 -16.45 4.38 6.70
N LEU A 89 -17.09 3.70 5.76
CA LEU A 89 -17.25 4.21 4.39
C LEU A 89 -18.13 5.47 4.34
N ARG A 90 -19.10 5.60 5.24
CA ARG A 90 -19.94 6.81 5.31
C ARG A 90 -19.13 8.02 5.76
N GLU A 91 -18.31 7.87 6.79
CA GLU A 91 -17.47 8.96 7.28
C GLU A 91 -16.42 9.37 6.25
N ILE A 92 -15.79 8.41 5.56
CA ILE A 92 -14.86 8.71 4.45
C ILE A 92 -15.56 9.51 3.34
N ARG A 93 -16.71 9.02 2.86
CA ARG A 93 -17.49 9.67 1.78
C ARG A 93 -18.04 11.04 2.13
N ARG A 94 -18.12 11.39 3.42
CA ARG A 94 -18.49 12.75 3.86
C ARG A 94 -17.35 13.75 3.70
N LYS A 95 -16.12 13.27 3.54
CA LYS A 95 -14.90 14.07 3.48
C LYS A 95 -14.32 14.17 2.07
N THR A 96 -14.38 13.09 1.29
CA THR A 96 -13.76 13.01 -0.04
C THR A 96 -14.44 11.94 -0.90
N GLU A 97 -14.24 11.98 -2.23
CA GLU A 97 -14.53 10.83 -3.09
C GLU A 97 -13.72 9.61 -2.65
N PHE A 98 -14.29 8.41 -2.84
CA PHE A 98 -13.70 7.16 -2.39
C PHE A 98 -13.54 6.18 -3.56
N ARG A 99 -12.37 5.55 -3.65
CA ARG A 99 -12.09 4.45 -4.56
C ARG A 99 -11.35 3.33 -3.82
N LEU A 100 -11.62 2.08 -4.21
CA LEU A 100 -10.97 0.87 -3.71
C LEU A 100 -10.33 0.12 -4.87
N ALA A 101 -9.00 -0.05 -4.84
CA ALA A 101 -8.32 -1.05 -5.66
C ALA A 101 -8.33 -2.37 -4.89
N PRO A 102 -9.17 -3.35 -5.24
CA PRO A 102 -9.46 -4.47 -4.34
C PRO A 102 -8.23 -5.35 -4.09
N GLY A 103 -8.04 -5.71 -2.82
CA GLY A 103 -7.07 -6.71 -2.38
C GLY A 103 -7.70 -8.09 -2.22
N ASN A 104 -6.87 -9.09 -1.91
CA ASN A 104 -7.33 -10.47 -1.74
C ASN A 104 -8.21 -10.63 -0.48
N HIS A 105 -8.15 -9.70 0.48
CA HIS A 105 -9.03 -9.70 1.63
C HIS A 105 -10.36 -9.01 1.37
N ASP A 106 -10.63 -8.38 0.23
CA ASP A 106 -11.82 -7.54 0.03
C ASP A 106 -13.08 -8.28 -0.47
N THR A 107 -13.04 -9.61 -0.57
CA THR A 107 -14.18 -10.42 -1.02
C THR A 107 -15.46 -10.11 -0.22
N GLY A 108 -16.55 -9.81 -0.92
CA GLY A 108 -17.85 -9.52 -0.33
C GLY A 108 -18.04 -8.08 0.13
N LEU A 109 -17.12 -7.16 -0.21
CA LEU A 109 -17.30 -5.73 0.04
C LEU A 109 -18.19 -5.03 -0.98
N ASP A 110 -18.44 -5.62 -2.15
CA ASP A 110 -19.23 -5.02 -3.24
C ASP A 110 -20.58 -4.47 -2.77
N ILE A 111 -21.21 -5.14 -1.81
CA ILE A 111 -22.50 -4.76 -1.23
C ILE A 111 -22.49 -3.41 -0.49
N TYR A 112 -21.31 -2.94 -0.08
CA TYR A 112 -21.13 -1.67 0.64
C TYR A 112 -20.63 -0.54 -0.26
N LEU A 113 -20.19 -0.87 -1.48
CA LEU A 113 -19.61 0.06 -2.44
C LEU A 113 -20.69 0.66 -3.33
N LYS A 114 -20.51 1.92 -3.73
CA LYS A 114 -21.31 2.57 -4.76
C LYS A 114 -20.72 2.26 -6.14
N GLU A 115 -21.53 2.46 -7.17
CA GLU A 115 -21.07 2.35 -8.55
C GLU A 115 -19.86 3.27 -8.80
N GLY A 116 -18.83 2.72 -9.44
CA GLY A 116 -17.58 3.43 -9.75
C GLY A 116 -16.54 3.48 -8.62
N GLU A 117 -16.89 3.11 -7.38
CA GLU A 117 -15.92 3.11 -6.27
C GLU A 117 -14.95 1.93 -6.35
N LEU A 118 -15.40 0.77 -6.81
CA LEU A 118 -14.55 -0.40 -7.00
C LEU A 118 -13.77 -0.29 -8.32
N LEU A 119 -12.44 -0.27 -8.22
CA LEU A 119 -11.54 -0.31 -9.37
C LEU A 119 -11.31 -1.77 -9.84
N PRO A 120 -10.84 -1.98 -11.08
CA PRO A 120 -10.42 -3.30 -11.53
C PRO A 120 -9.32 -3.88 -10.64
N ALA A 121 -9.37 -5.19 -10.39
CA ALA A 121 -8.36 -5.87 -9.59
C ALA A 121 -6.95 -5.76 -10.19
N THR A 122 -6.83 -5.64 -11.51
CA THR A 122 -5.56 -5.44 -12.24
C THR A 122 -5.08 -3.98 -12.25
N GLY A 123 -5.78 -3.08 -11.56
CA GLY A 123 -5.45 -1.68 -11.40
C GLY A 123 -6.22 -0.74 -12.33
N ALA A 124 -6.11 0.56 -12.04
CA ALA A 124 -6.66 1.63 -12.87
C ALA A 124 -5.73 2.86 -12.87
N VAL A 125 -5.77 3.61 -13.97
CA VAL A 125 -5.08 4.91 -14.06
C VAL A 125 -6.04 6.03 -13.68
N ILE A 126 -5.63 6.87 -12.73
CA ILE A 126 -6.33 8.10 -12.36
C ILE A 126 -5.31 9.24 -12.49
N ASP A 127 -5.64 10.20 -13.35
CA ASP A 127 -4.79 11.36 -13.65
C ASP A 127 -3.34 11.02 -14.06
N GLY A 128 -3.14 9.91 -14.78
CA GLY A 128 -1.80 9.50 -15.25
C GLY A 128 -0.91 8.85 -14.18
N THR A 129 -1.51 8.41 -13.06
CA THR A 129 -0.89 7.53 -12.05
C THR A 129 -1.70 6.23 -11.95
N GLY A 130 -1.02 5.09 -11.92
CA GLY A 130 -1.64 3.78 -11.72
C GLY A 130 -1.87 3.48 -10.25
N TYR A 131 -3.02 2.90 -9.92
CA TYR A 131 -3.37 2.46 -8.56
C TYR A 131 -3.78 0.99 -8.58
N PHE A 132 -3.13 0.19 -7.75
CA PHE A 132 -3.24 -1.27 -7.81
C PHE A 132 -2.89 -1.87 -6.45
N HIS A 133 -3.54 -2.96 -6.02
CA HIS A 133 -3.21 -3.58 -4.73
C HIS A 133 -1.85 -4.29 -4.77
N GLY A 134 -1.55 -5.06 -5.83
CA GLY A 134 -0.24 -5.75 -5.97
C GLY A 134 -0.30 -7.26 -6.15
N HIS A 135 -1.40 -7.91 -5.75
CA HIS A 135 -1.53 -9.37 -5.71
C HIS A 135 -1.79 -10.06 -7.07
N THR A 136 -2.05 -9.31 -8.13
CA THR A 136 -2.28 -9.81 -9.50
C THR A 136 -1.20 -9.33 -10.47
N ILE A 137 -1.31 -9.69 -11.75
CA ILE A 137 -0.54 -9.04 -12.82
C ILE A 137 -1.22 -7.68 -13.10
N PRO A 138 -0.47 -6.57 -13.17
CA PRO A 138 -1.02 -5.25 -13.52
C PRO A 138 -1.49 -5.20 -14.97
N ASP A 139 -2.55 -4.45 -15.23
CA ASP A 139 -3.03 -4.19 -16.59
C ASP A 139 -2.01 -3.37 -17.41
N GLU A 140 -1.94 -3.61 -18.73
CA GLU A 140 -0.98 -2.89 -19.59
C GLU A 140 -1.18 -1.37 -19.59
N SER A 141 -2.38 -0.88 -19.26
CA SER A 141 -2.65 0.55 -19.14
C SER A 141 -1.86 1.24 -18.02
N LEU A 142 -1.30 0.49 -17.06
CA LEU A 142 -0.45 1.03 -16.01
C LEU A 142 1.01 1.21 -16.44
N PHE A 143 1.41 0.63 -17.57
CA PHE A 143 2.80 0.70 -18.05
C PHE A 143 3.14 2.11 -18.57
N GLY A 144 4.35 2.56 -18.26
CA GLY A 144 4.80 3.93 -18.49
C GLY A 144 4.32 4.94 -17.46
N HIS A 145 3.69 4.48 -16.38
CA HIS A 145 3.25 5.34 -15.28
C HIS A 145 4.00 5.02 -13.98
N LEU A 146 3.86 5.92 -12.99
CA LEU A 146 4.07 5.57 -11.60
C LEU A 146 2.86 4.74 -11.14
N ILE A 147 3.11 3.55 -10.59
CA ILE A 147 2.12 2.67 -10.00
C ILE A 147 2.25 2.75 -8.48
N VAL A 148 1.19 3.16 -7.78
CA VAL A 148 1.14 3.12 -6.32
C VAL A 148 0.52 1.79 -5.89
N CYS A 149 1.27 1.00 -5.10
CA CYS A 149 0.99 -0.41 -4.84
C CYS A 149 1.00 -0.74 -3.34
N GLY A 150 0.02 -1.53 -2.87
CA GLY A 150 -0.05 -2.02 -1.48
C GLY A 150 0.55 -3.42 -1.31
N HIS A 151 -0.15 -4.27 -0.55
CA HIS A 151 0.00 -5.74 -0.43
C HIS A 151 1.25 -6.24 0.31
N HIS A 152 2.40 -5.63 0.07
CA HIS A 152 3.70 -6.17 0.52
C HIS A 152 4.02 -5.81 1.98
N HIS A 153 3.31 -4.80 2.52
CA HIS A 153 3.53 -4.22 3.85
C HIS A 153 5.03 -3.95 4.11
N PRO A 154 5.70 -3.16 3.25
CA PRO A 154 7.13 -2.92 3.38
C PRO A 154 7.49 -2.32 4.73
N VAL A 155 8.50 -2.91 5.37
CA VAL A 155 9.18 -2.36 6.54
C VAL A 155 10.67 -2.20 6.26
N VAL A 156 11.29 -1.27 6.95
CA VAL A 156 12.72 -0.98 6.86
C VAL A 156 13.36 -1.46 8.16
N ASN A 157 14.42 -2.24 8.04
CA ASN A 157 15.40 -2.42 9.10
C ASN A 157 16.71 -1.73 8.70
N ILE A 158 17.25 -0.90 9.58
CA ILE A 158 18.57 -0.26 9.42
C ILE A 158 19.52 -0.95 10.39
N TYR A 159 20.65 -1.39 9.85
CA TYR A 159 21.72 -2.03 10.60
C TYR A 159 22.96 -1.14 10.61
N ASP A 160 23.75 -1.28 11.66
CA ASP A 160 25.06 -0.66 11.83
C ASP A 160 26.05 -1.65 12.46
N GLU A 161 27.27 -1.21 12.74
CA GLU A 161 28.33 -2.05 13.31
C GLU A 161 28.00 -2.65 14.69
N VAL A 162 27.01 -2.10 15.42
CA VAL A 162 26.60 -2.57 16.76
C VAL A 162 25.29 -3.38 16.74
N GLY A 163 24.63 -3.49 15.59
CA GLY A 163 23.44 -4.31 15.40
C GLY A 163 22.35 -3.58 14.62
N CYS A 164 21.12 -3.62 15.12
CA CYS A 164 19.94 -3.05 14.45
C CYS A 164 19.57 -1.69 15.05
N ALA A 165 19.89 -0.61 14.34
CA ALA A 165 19.57 0.76 14.73
C ALA A 165 18.07 1.06 14.63
N LEU A 166 17.38 0.45 13.67
CA LEU A 166 15.94 0.61 13.46
C LEU A 166 15.36 -0.69 12.92
N ARG A 167 14.26 -1.17 13.51
CA ARG A 167 13.65 -2.47 13.18
C ARG A 167 12.15 -2.35 12.92
N GLY A 168 11.68 -2.98 11.86
CA GLY A 168 10.27 -3.18 11.55
C GLY A 168 9.51 -1.88 11.36
N THR A 169 10.20 -0.78 10.99
CA THR A 169 9.53 0.50 10.83
C THR A 169 8.88 0.54 9.45
N PRO A 170 7.59 0.87 9.34
CA PRO A 170 6.94 0.99 8.03
C PRO A 170 7.71 1.97 7.14
N GLY A 171 7.91 1.60 5.87
CA GLY A 171 8.63 2.42 4.92
C GLY A 171 8.22 2.13 3.48
N TYR A 172 8.53 3.04 2.58
CA TYR A 172 8.21 2.94 1.17
C TYR A 172 9.40 2.41 0.38
N LEU A 173 9.11 1.70 -0.71
CA LEU A 173 10.09 1.30 -1.72
C LEU A 173 9.65 1.84 -3.07
N LEU A 174 10.41 2.78 -3.62
CA LEU A 174 10.23 3.28 -4.99
C LEU A 174 11.21 2.55 -5.90
N SER A 175 10.77 2.05 -7.06
CA SER A 175 11.65 1.35 -8.01
C SER A 175 11.07 1.38 -9.42
N GLU A 176 11.92 1.22 -10.44
CA GLU A 176 11.45 0.78 -11.76
C GLU A 176 11.00 -0.69 -11.73
N LEU A 177 10.15 -1.05 -12.69
CA LEU A 177 9.71 -2.42 -12.94
C LEU A 177 10.24 -2.95 -14.28
N ASP A 178 10.65 -4.22 -14.30
CA ASP A 178 10.81 -5.00 -15.52
C ASP A 178 9.47 -5.58 -15.97
N ILE A 179 8.82 -4.90 -16.91
CA ILE A 179 7.52 -5.29 -17.46
C ILE A 179 7.63 -6.29 -18.63
N SER A 180 8.84 -6.69 -19.04
CA SER A 180 9.07 -7.52 -20.22
C SER A 180 8.38 -8.90 -20.14
N HIS A 181 8.14 -9.40 -18.93
CA HIS A 181 7.40 -10.64 -18.70
C HIS A 181 5.89 -10.50 -18.84
N TRP A 182 5.34 -9.29 -18.83
CA TRP A 182 3.90 -9.04 -18.85
C TRP A 182 3.37 -8.51 -20.18
N THR A 183 4.26 -7.98 -21.04
CA THR A 183 3.87 -7.47 -22.36
C THR A 183 4.81 -7.92 -23.46
N LYS A 184 4.29 -8.02 -24.68
CA LYS A 184 5.07 -8.23 -25.90
C LYS A 184 5.55 -6.91 -26.52
N LYS A 185 5.04 -5.77 -26.04
CA LYS A 185 5.49 -4.46 -26.51
C LYS A 185 6.92 -4.22 -26.04
N ASP A 186 7.70 -3.54 -26.86
CA ASP A 186 9.01 -3.06 -26.44
C ASP A 186 8.82 -2.09 -25.26
N PRO A 187 9.44 -2.32 -24.09
CA PRO A 187 9.40 -1.36 -22.98
C PRO A 187 9.86 0.05 -23.38
N ALA A 188 10.71 0.18 -24.40
CA ALA A 188 11.13 1.46 -24.96
C ALA A 188 10.04 2.20 -25.76
N SER A 189 8.88 1.57 -25.98
CA SER A 189 7.73 2.20 -26.67
C SER A 189 6.87 3.08 -25.74
N PHE A 190 7.04 2.97 -24.42
CA PHE A 190 6.39 3.85 -23.45
C PHE A 190 7.18 5.16 -23.31
N SER A 191 6.49 6.27 -23.02
CA SER A 191 7.15 7.59 -22.89
C SER A 191 8.12 7.65 -21.72
N ASP A 192 7.80 6.91 -20.66
CA ASP A 192 8.51 6.91 -19.39
C ASP A 192 8.71 5.46 -18.93
N PRO A 193 9.72 5.18 -18.08
CA PRO A 193 9.84 3.88 -17.44
C PRO A 193 8.65 3.63 -16.51
N THR A 194 8.20 2.38 -16.45
CA THR A 194 7.20 1.95 -15.47
C THR A 194 7.85 1.91 -14.09
N ARG A 195 7.31 2.66 -13.14
CA ARG A 195 7.79 2.71 -11.75
C ARG A 195 6.73 2.23 -10.80
N VAL A 196 7.14 1.72 -9.64
CA VAL A 196 6.25 1.33 -8.55
C VAL A 196 6.67 2.00 -7.26
N LEU A 197 5.70 2.50 -6.50
CA LEU A 197 5.86 2.89 -5.10
C LEU A 197 5.10 1.88 -4.24
N LEU A 198 5.83 1.04 -3.51
CA LEU A 198 5.23 0.17 -2.50
C LEU A 198 4.87 0.99 -1.26
N VAL A 199 3.61 0.93 -0.86
CA VAL A 199 3.03 1.66 0.27
C VAL A 199 2.96 0.72 1.48
N PRO A 200 3.50 1.13 2.64
CA PRO A 200 3.36 0.36 3.87
C PRO A 200 1.90 0.26 4.31
N ALA A 201 1.58 -0.80 5.06
CA ALA A 201 0.24 -1.01 5.57
C ALA A 201 -0.17 0.12 6.52
N PHE A 202 -1.40 0.60 6.35
CA PHE A 202 -2.01 1.57 7.24
C PHE A 202 -2.35 0.93 8.58
N TYR A 203 -2.66 -0.37 8.64
CA TYR A 203 -2.92 -1.04 9.92
C TYR A 203 -1.71 -0.93 10.87
N GLU A 204 -1.94 -0.39 12.08
CA GLU A 204 -0.88 -0.03 13.02
C GLU A 204 -0.10 -1.21 13.62
N PHE A 205 -0.64 -2.42 13.54
CA PHE A 205 0.03 -3.64 13.97
C PHE A 205 0.23 -4.60 12.81
N ALA A 206 0.24 -4.08 11.58
CA ALA A 206 0.75 -4.85 10.47
C ALA A 206 2.21 -5.21 10.80
N GLY A 207 2.51 -6.51 10.66
CA GLY A 207 3.89 -6.89 10.43
C GLY A 207 4.34 -6.37 9.07
N GLY A 208 5.46 -6.86 8.59
CA GLY A 208 5.90 -6.52 7.26
C GLY A 208 7.07 -7.35 6.81
N MET A 209 7.34 -7.26 5.51
CA MET A 209 8.55 -7.80 4.93
C MET A 209 9.58 -6.70 4.86
N ASP A 210 10.81 -7.02 5.27
CA ASP A 210 11.91 -6.10 5.07
C ASP A 210 12.04 -5.77 3.58
N VAL A 211 12.20 -4.49 3.24
CA VAL A 211 12.34 -4.03 1.85
C VAL A 211 13.38 -4.82 1.05
N ARG A 212 14.44 -5.35 1.67
CA ARG A 212 15.48 -6.15 1.00
C ARG A 212 15.02 -7.52 0.52
N ILE A 213 14.03 -8.12 1.18
CA ILE A 213 13.52 -9.45 0.81
C ILE A 213 12.26 -9.38 -0.08
N ILE A 214 11.81 -8.16 -0.41
CA ILE A 214 10.68 -7.97 -1.34
C ILE A 214 11.09 -8.28 -2.78
N PRO A 215 12.14 -7.66 -3.35
CA PRO A 215 12.54 -7.90 -4.73
C PRO A 215 12.86 -9.37 -5.02
N GLY A 216 12.34 -9.90 -6.12
CA GLY A 216 12.59 -11.27 -6.57
C GLY A 216 11.84 -12.37 -5.81
N ASN A 217 11.06 -12.03 -4.77
CA ASN A 217 10.25 -13.03 -4.08
C ASN A 217 9.04 -13.48 -4.91
N ARG A 218 8.37 -14.56 -4.48
CA ARG A 218 7.24 -15.17 -5.20
C ARG A 218 5.87 -14.84 -4.61
N ILE A 219 5.80 -13.83 -3.74
CA ILE A 219 4.56 -13.48 -3.02
C ILE A 219 3.63 -12.69 -3.95
N SER A 220 4.18 -11.95 -4.91
CA SER A 220 3.40 -11.26 -5.93
C SER A 220 4.14 -11.17 -7.27
N PRO A 221 3.43 -10.90 -8.38
CA PRO A 221 4.08 -10.57 -9.65
C PRO A 221 4.96 -9.32 -9.53
N VAL A 222 4.50 -8.28 -8.82
CA VAL A 222 5.22 -7.01 -8.67
C VAL A 222 6.58 -7.20 -8.03
N ALA A 223 6.65 -8.00 -6.95
CA ALA A 223 7.90 -8.33 -6.27
C ALA A 223 8.95 -8.91 -7.23
N GLY A 224 8.53 -9.83 -8.11
CA GLY A 224 9.41 -10.45 -9.11
C GLY A 224 9.86 -9.54 -10.24
N ALA A 225 9.29 -8.33 -10.38
CA ALA A 225 9.61 -7.37 -11.42
C ALA A 225 10.42 -6.16 -10.91
N ILE A 226 10.69 -6.05 -9.60
CA ILE A 226 11.42 -4.91 -9.03
C ILE A 226 12.88 -4.91 -9.49
N LYS A 227 13.34 -3.75 -9.97
CA LYS A 227 14.73 -3.46 -10.36
C LYS A 227 15.50 -2.79 -9.23
N THR A 228 16.24 -3.59 -8.46
CA THR A 228 16.95 -3.11 -7.26
C THR A 228 17.98 -2.02 -7.53
N GLU A 229 18.55 -1.94 -8.74
CA GLU A 229 19.51 -0.93 -9.16
C GLU A 229 18.93 0.49 -9.23
N THR A 230 17.60 0.60 -9.34
CA THR A 230 16.83 1.86 -9.37
C THR A 230 16.08 2.12 -8.07
N ALA A 231 16.19 1.21 -7.09
CA ALA A 231 15.32 1.22 -5.94
C ALA A 231 15.79 2.22 -4.87
N GLU A 232 14.84 2.98 -4.34
CA GLU A 232 15.01 4.02 -3.32
C GLU A 232 14.10 3.73 -2.12
N VAL A 233 14.61 3.94 -0.92
CA VAL A 233 13.94 3.58 0.34
C VAL A 233 13.64 4.82 1.17
N PHE A 234 12.41 4.89 1.68
CA PHE A 234 11.93 5.99 2.51
C PHE A 234 11.28 5.43 3.78
N LEU A 235 11.39 6.12 4.91
CA LEU A 235 10.58 5.82 6.09
C LEU A 235 9.14 6.34 5.91
N LYS A 236 8.23 5.89 6.77
CA LYS A 236 6.80 6.28 6.72
C LYS A 236 6.53 7.80 6.72
N ASP A 237 7.45 8.60 7.25
CA ASP A 237 7.34 10.06 7.32
C ASP A 237 7.96 10.78 6.12
N GLY A 238 8.45 10.02 5.13
CA GLY A 238 9.13 10.53 3.95
C GLY A 238 10.62 10.76 4.12
N THR A 239 11.21 10.42 5.27
CA THR A 239 12.67 10.46 5.45
C THR A 239 13.34 9.54 4.44
N TYR A 240 14.14 10.12 3.53
CA TYR A 240 14.95 9.35 2.60
C TYR A 240 16.04 8.59 3.36
N VAL A 241 16.04 7.27 3.21
CA VAL A 241 17.02 6.38 3.86
C VAL A 241 18.26 6.26 3.00
N GLY A 242 18.08 6.01 1.70
CA GLY A 242 19.16 5.75 0.76
C GLY A 242 18.70 4.92 -0.43
N ARG A 243 19.64 4.62 -1.31
CA ARG A 243 19.43 3.63 -2.36
C ARG A 243 19.39 2.23 -1.77
N PHE A 244 18.72 1.31 -2.45
CA PHE A 244 18.61 -0.08 -2.01
C PHE A 244 19.97 -0.76 -1.84
N ASP A 245 20.94 -0.45 -2.71
CA ASP A 245 22.31 -1.00 -2.67
C ASP A 245 23.19 -0.43 -1.54
N GLU A 246 22.72 0.62 -0.86
CA GLU A 246 23.40 1.24 0.29
C GLU A 246 22.93 0.66 1.63
N LEU A 247 21.86 -0.14 1.66
CA LEU A 247 21.37 -0.76 2.88
C LEU A 247 22.29 -1.89 3.33
N LEU A 248 22.88 -1.75 4.52
CA LEU A 248 23.68 -2.80 5.14
C LEU A 248 22.82 -4.05 5.43
N PRO A 249 23.33 -5.28 5.20
CA PRO A 249 22.64 -6.52 5.57
C PRO A 249 22.53 -6.67 7.10
N ASP A 250 21.71 -7.62 7.56
CA ASP A 250 21.73 -7.97 8.99
C ASP A 250 23.10 -8.62 9.31
N PRO A 251 23.91 -8.04 10.22
CA PRO A 251 25.22 -8.60 10.56
C PRO A 251 25.11 -10.00 11.19
N ALA A 252 23.92 -10.42 11.64
CA ALA A 252 23.67 -11.77 12.14
C ALA A 252 23.38 -12.81 11.03
N GLU A 253 23.17 -12.40 9.77
CA GLU A 253 23.02 -13.33 8.64
C GLU A 253 24.35 -13.88 8.13
N ASP A 254 25.47 -13.19 8.43
CA ASP A 254 26.83 -13.58 8.06
C ASP A 254 27.58 -14.38 9.16
N ALA A 255 26.93 -14.64 10.31
CA ALA A 255 27.51 -15.31 11.49
C ALA A 255 27.03 -16.76 11.65
#